data_AF-A0A383ALM3-F1
#
_entry.id   AF-A0A383ALM3-F1
#
_cell.length_a   1.000
_cell.length_b   1.000
_cell.length_c   1.000
_cell.angle_alpha   90.00
_cell.angle_beta   90.00
_cell.angle_gamma   90.00
#
_symmetry.space_group_name_H-M   'P 1'
#
loop_
_entity.id
_entity.type
_entity.pdbx_description
1 polymer ?
#
loop_
_entity_poly.entity_id
_entity_poly.type
_entity_poly.pdbx_seq_one_letter_code
_entity_poly.pdbx_strand_id
1 'polypeptide(L)'
;KRRDEISREADFYGSMDGASKFVRGDAVAGILIALINIIGGFAIGVLQRGLTLSEAAQTYTLLTVGDGLVTQIPALVTSVAAGLIVTRAASKNNLGRDINLQLTSRPQAGLIAGPMLIILGLIPGIPALPFLTIGFALTTLAFLVRFFNQRRETAEKKLQIEESKPEERPEDYLRVDLLEAEIGYQLVPLVDAKEGGDLIERIVQIRKVAAMEMGFIVPPVRVRDNIQLKPNEYQIKIKGDSVATGELQP
;
A
#
# COMPACT_ATOMS: atom_id res chain seq x y z
N LYS A 1 2.09 -9.83 24.30
CA LYS A 1 2.46 -9.95 22.87
C LYS A 1 2.64 -11.39 22.43
N ARG A 2 3.78 -12.06 22.66
CA ARG A 2 3.99 -13.47 22.19
C ARG A 2 2.99 -14.47 22.79
N ARG A 3 2.61 -14.31 24.06
CA ARG A 3 1.56 -15.11 24.72
C ARG A 3 0.16 -14.87 24.12
N ASP A 4 -0.16 -13.62 23.79
CA ASP A 4 -1.46 -13.27 23.19
C ASP A 4 -1.56 -13.72 21.72
N GLU A 5 -0.44 -13.75 21.01
CA GLU A 5 -0.36 -14.32 19.65
C GLU A 5 -0.60 -15.83 19.68
N ILE A 6 0.12 -16.56 20.54
CA ILE A 6 -0.06 -18.01 20.69
C ILE A 6 -1.49 -18.36 21.14
N SER A 7 -2.09 -17.59 22.06
CA SER A 7 -3.49 -17.80 22.48
C SER A 7 -4.46 -17.61 21.32
N ARG A 8 -4.30 -16.54 20.52
CA ARG A 8 -5.16 -16.30 19.35
C ARG A 8 -5.00 -17.36 18.27
N GLU A 9 -3.78 -17.86 18.08
CA GLU A 9 -3.51 -18.92 17.13
C GLU A 9 -4.14 -20.24 17.58
N ALA A 10 -4.02 -20.59 18.87
CA ALA A 10 -4.70 -21.74 19.45
C ALA A 10 -6.23 -21.63 19.38
N ASP A 11 -6.80 -20.46 19.69
CA ASP A 11 -8.24 -20.19 19.60
C ASP A 11 -8.74 -20.26 18.14
N PHE A 12 -7.94 -19.76 17.19
CA PHE A 12 -8.22 -19.84 15.77
C PHE A 12 -8.22 -21.29 15.28
N TYR A 13 -7.18 -22.08 15.56
CA TYR A 13 -7.12 -23.48 15.13
C TYR A 13 -8.17 -24.37 15.85
N GLY A 14 -8.47 -24.08 17.12
CA GLY A 14 -9.52 -24.77 17.87
C GLY A 14 -10.93 -24.49 17.33
N SER A 15 -11.23 -23.23 16.98
CA SER A 15 -12.50 -22.87 16.35
C SER A 15 -12.58 -23.34 14.88
N MET A 16 -11.45 -23.35 14.16
CA MET A 16 -11.39 -23.72 12.74
C MET A 16 -11.52 -25.24 12.50
N ASP A 17 -11.00 -26.11 13.37
CA ASP A 17 -11.20 -27.57 13.23
C ASP A 17 -12.69 -27.94 13.42
N GLY A 18 -13.35 -27.33 14.41
CA GLY A 18 -14.78 -27.49 14.63
C GLY A 18 -15.59 -26.99 13.43
N ALA A 19 -15.41 -25.72 13.04
CA ALA A 19 -16.12 -25.12 11.92
C ALA A 19 -15.91 -25.89 10.61
N SER A 20 -14.68 -26.36 10.33
CA SER A 20 -14.38 -27.11 9.10
C SER A 20 -15.11 -28.46 9.03
N LYS A 21 -15.27 -29.17 10.16
CA LYS A 21 -16.05 -30.42 10.21
C LYS A 21 -17.55 -30.17 10.02
N PHE A 22 -18.10 -29.12 10.61
CA PHE A 22 -19.50 -28.73 10.42
C PHE A 22 -19.81 -28.32 8.98
N VAL A 23 -18.97 -27.46 8.38
CA VAL A 23 -19.13 -27.02 6.99
C VAL A 23 -19.00 -28.20 6.02
N ARG A 24 -18.07 -29.12 6.27
CA ARG A 24 -17.91 -30.33 5.43
C ARG A 24 -19.11 -31.27 5.56
N GLY A 25 -19.69 -31.41 6.75
CA GLY A 25 -20.91 -32.19 6.99
C GLY A 25 -22.13 -31.58 6.30
N ASP A 26 -22.31 -30.26 6.41
CA ASP A 26 -23.39 -29.51 5.77
C ASP A 26 -23.31 -29.60 4.23
N ALA A 27 -22.10 -29.47 3.67
CA ALA A 27 -21.88 -29.61 2.23
C ALA A 27 -22.21 -31.03 1.72
N VAL A 28 -21.81 -32.08 2.46
CA VAL A 28 -22.10 -33.47 2.09
C VAL A 28 -23.61 -33.75 2.18
N ALA A 29 -24.27 -33.27 3.23
CA ALA A 29 -25.72 -33.40 3.39
C ALA A 29 -26.48 -32.67 2.27
N GLY A 30 -26.10 -31.43 1.93
CA GLY A 30 -26.70 -30.66 0.84
C GLY A 30 -26.57 -31.34 -0.52
N ILE A 31 -25.40 -31.92 -0.83
CA ILE A 31 -25.18 -32.68 -2.08
C ILE A 31 -26.06 -33.94 -2.11
N LEU A 32 -26.16 -34.66 -0.98
CA LEU A 32 -27.01 -35.84 -0.85
C LEU A 32 -28.49 -35.50 -1.07
N ILE A 33 -28.99 -34.45 -0.41
CA ILE A 33 -30.37 -33.97 -0.57
C ILE A 33 -30.64 -33.59 -2.02
N ALA A 34 -29.72 -32.87 -2.66
CA ALA A 34 -29.86 -32.49 -4.06
C ALA A 34 -29.95 -33.71 -5.00
N LEU A 35 -29.08 -34.71 -4.81
CA LEU A 35 -29.12 -35.95 -5.60
C LEU A 35 -30.42 -36.72 -5.39
N ILE A 36 -30.88 -36.84 -4.14
CA ILE A 36 -32.13 -37.52 -3.80
C ILE A 36 -33.32 -36.81 -4.43
N ASN A 37 -33.40 -35.47 -4.34
CA ASN A 37 -34.49 -34.69 -4.93
C ASN A 37 -34.51 -34.79 -6.46
N ILE A 38 -33.35 -34.75 -7.12
CA ILE A 38 -33.25 -34.88 -8.58
C ILE A 38 -33.63 -36.29 -9.02
N ILE A 39 -33.01 -37.33 -8.47
CA ILE A 39 -33.22 -38.73 -8.90
C ILE A 39 -34.62 -39.22 -8.50
N GLY A 40 -35.01 -38.98 -7.24
CA GLY A 40 -36.32 -39.38 -6.73
C GLY A 40 -37.45 -38.60 -7.38
N GLY A 41 -37.30 -37.29 -7.54
CA GLY A 41 -38.25 -36.44 -8.26
C GLY A 41 -38.41 -36.87 -9.70
N PHE A 42 -37.30 -37.14 -10.40
CA PHE A 42 -37.31 -37.64 -11.77
C PHE A 42 -38.03 -39.00 -11.89
N ALA A 43 -37.72 -39.95 -11.00
CA ALA A 43 -38.36 -41.27 -10.98
C ALA A 43 -39.88 -41.17 -10.75
N ILE A 44 -40.32 -40.35 -9.79
CA ILE A 44 -41.75 -40.10 -9.53
C ILE A 44 -42.39 -39.38 -10.72
N GLY A 45 -41.71 -38.40 -11.31
CA GLY A 45 -42.16 -37.63 -12.47
C GLY A 45 -42.48 -38.52 -13.67
N VAL A 46 -41.58 -39.43 -14.01
CA VAL A 46 -41.74 -40.32 -15.17
C VAL A 46 -42.65 -41.51 -14.85
N LEU A 47 -42.41 -42.21 -13.73
CA LEU A 47 -43.09 -43.47 -13.43
C LEU A 47 -44.49 -43.32 -12.85
N GLN A 48 -44.75 -42.25 -12.08
CA GLN A 48 -46.05 -42.06 -11.41
C GLN A 48 -46.87 -40.92 -12.00
N ARG A 49 -46.22 -39.82 -12.42
CA ARG A 49 -46.91 -38.63 -12.94
C ARG A 49 -47.01 -38.56 -14.46
N GLY A 50 -46.41 -39.52 -15.17
CA GLY A 50 -46.49 -39.62 -16.63
C GLY A 50 -45.82 -38.49 -17.40
N LEU A 51 -44.92 -37.73 -16.77
CA LEU A 51 -44.17 -36.66 -17.42
C LEU A 51 -43.16 -37.24 -18.41
N THR A 52 -42.87 -36.51 -19.48
CA THR A 52 -41.77 -36.87 -20.37
C THR A 52 -40.42 -36.77 -19.63
N LEU A 53 -39.40 -37.51 -20.10
CA LEU A 53 -38.07 -37.46 -19.50
C LEU A 53 -37.51 -36.02 -19.42
N SER A 54 -37.74 -35.22 -20.47
CA SER A 54 -37.26 -33.84 -20.54
C SER A 54 -37.94 -32.93 -19.51
N GLU A 55 -39.27 -33.02 -19.41
CA GLU A 55 -40.06 -32.20 -18.47
C GLU A 55 -39.78 -32.57 -17.01
N ALA A 56 -39.64 -33.87 -16.71
CA ALA A 56 -39.29 -34.34 -15.38
C ALA A 56 -37.90 -33.85 -14.98
N ALA A 57 -36.91 -33.93 -15.87
CA ALA A 57 -35.56 -33.43 -15.60
C ALA A 57 -35.56 -31.92 -15.34
N GLN A 58 -36.23 -31.12 -16.16
CA GLN A 58 -36.26 -29.68 -16.00
C GLN A 58 -36.99 -29.24 -14.72
N THR A 59 -38.16 -29.84 -14.44
CA THR A 59 -38.99 -29.47 -13.29
C THR A 59 -38.32 -29.80 -11.96
N TYR A 60 -37.86 -31.04 -11.79
CA TYR A 60 -37.29 -31.48 -10.52
C TYR A 60 -35.87 -30.94 -10.30
N THR A 61 -35.11 -30.65 -11.37
CA THR A 61 -33.85 -29.92 -11.22
C THR A 61 -34.09 -28.48 -10.77
N LEU A 62 -35.05 -27.76 -11.37
CA LEU A 62 -35.37 -26.39 -10.98
C LEU A 62 -35.89 -26.32 -9.53
N LEU A 63 -36.77 -27.24 -9.13
CA LEU A 63 -37.27 -27.33 -7.75
C LEU A 63 -36.13 -27.63 -6.76
N THR A 64 -35.19 -28.50 -7.12
CA THR A 64 -34.04 -28.81 -6.26
C THR A 64 -33.11 -27.61 -6.08
N VAL A 65 -32.84 -26.86 -7.16
CA VAL A 65 -32.04 -25.63 -7.07
C VAL A 65 -32.77 -24.59 -6.20
N GLY A 66 -34.09 -24.46 -6.35
CA GLY A 66 -34.91 -23.60 -5.51
C GLY A 66 -34.84 -23.97 -4.03
N ASP A 67 -35.01 -25.25 -3.70
CA ASP A 67 -34.89 -25.78 -2.33
C ASP A 67 -33.50 -25.51 -1.73
N GLY A 68 -32.44 -25.71 -2.52
CA GLY A 68 -31.08 -25.37 -2.12
C GLY A 68 -30.89 -23.87 -1.83
N LEU A 69 -31.46 -22.98 -2.66
CA LEU A 69 -31.37 -21.54 -2.41
C LEU A 69 -32.16 -21.12 -1.16
N VAL A 70 -33.35 -21.69 -0.94
CA VAL A 70 -34.21 -21.37 0.22
C VAL A 70 -33.60 -21.85 1.54
N THR A 71 -32.89 -22.98 1.53
CA THR A 71 -32.23 -23.54 2.72
C THR A 71 -30.86 -22.92 2.98
N GLN A 72 -30.05 -22.70 1.94
CA GLN A 72 -28.65 -22.30 2.11
C GLN A 72 -28.48 -20.81 2.39
N ILE A 73 -29.31 -19.93 1.82
CA ILE A 73 -29.19 -18.47 2.03
C ILE A 73 -29.38 -18.12 3.52
N PRO A 74 -30.45 -18.57 4.20
CA PRO A 74 -30.62 -18.32 5.64
C PRO A 74 -29.51 -18.96 6.48
N ALA A 75 -29.12 -20.19 6.17
CA ALA A 75 -28.06 -20.89 6.89
C ALA A 75 -26.72 -20.15 6.83
N LEU A 76 -26.39 -19.58 5.66
CA LEU A 76 -25.18 -18.76 5.50
C LEU A 76 -25.26 -17.50 6.36
N VAL A 77 -26.40 -16.80 6.35
CA VAL A 77 -26.60 -15.57 7.14
C VAL A 77 -26.49 -15.85 8.64
N THR A 78 -27.13 -16.92 9.14
CA THR A 78 -27.07 -17.29 10.56
C THR A 78 -25.68 -17.74 10.97
N SER A 79 -24.99 -18.51 10.14
CA SER A 79 -23.61 -18.95 10.36
C SER A 79 -22.63 -17.77 10.42
N VAL A 80 -22.70 -16.85 9.47
CA VAL A 80 -21.87 -15.63 9.46
C VAL A 80 -22.18 -14.76 10.68
N ALA A 81 -23.45 -14.58 11.04
CA ALA A 81 -23.83 -13.82 12.24
C ALA A 81 -23.30 -14.46 13.52
N ALA A 82 -23.43 -15.79 13.67
CA ALA A 82 -22.88 -16.53 14.80
C ALA A 82 -21.34 -16.40 14.87
N GLY A 83 -20.66 -16.55 13.73
CA GLY A 83 -19.21 -16.36 13.62
C GLY A 83 -18.77 -14.95 14.03
N LEU A 84 -19.50 -13.91 13.61
CA LEU A 84 -19.23 -12.52 14.00
C LEU A 84 -19.46 -12.29 15.50
N ILE A 85 -20.48 -12.91 16.10
CA ILE A 85 -20.76 -12.82 17.54
C ILE A 85 -19.65 -13.49 18.36
N VAL A 86 -19.20 -14.68 17.93
CA VAL A 86 -18.14 -15.44 18.62
C VAL A 86 -16.79 -14.74 18.51
N THR A 87 -16.42 -14.27 17.32
CA THR A 87 -15.14 -13.54 17.10
C THR A 87 -15.11 -12.20 17.82
N ARG A 88 -16.25 -11.52 17.97
CA ARG A 88 -16.37 -10.32 18.82
C ARG A 88 -16.01 -10.59 20.27
N ALA A 89 -16.38 -11.74 20.84
CA ALA A 89 -16.08 -12.05 22.24
C ALA A 89 -14.56 -12.10 22.53
N ALA A 90 -13.74 -12.34 21.50
CA ALA A 90 -12.27 -12.32 21.59
C ALA A 90 -11.65 -10.92 21.32
N SER A 91 -12.43 -9.94 20.86
CA SER A 91 -11.94 -8.59 20.55
C SER A 91 -12.18 -7.60 21.69
N LYS A 92 -11.26 -6.64 21.86
CA LYS A 92 -11.39 -5.55 22.85
C LYS A 92 -12.24 -4.38 22.35
N ASN A 93 -12.48 -4.27 21.04
CA ASN A 93 -13.23 -3.18 20.42
C ASN A 93 -14.70 -3.58 20.19
N ASN A 94 -15.54 -2.59 19.89
CA ASN A 94 -16.90 -2.87 19.39
C ASN A 94 -16.85 -3.37 17.93
N LEU A 95 -17.83 -4.21 17.58
CA LEU A 95 -17.89 -4.89 16.28
C LEU A 95 -17.88 -3.92 15.09
N GLY A 96 -18.62 -2.81 15.21
CA GLY A 96 -18.68 -1.79 14.15
C GLY A 96 -17.31 -1.15 13.88
N ARG A 97 -16.51 -0.90 14.91
CA ARG A 97 -15.16 -0.37 14.77
C ARG A 97 -14.22 -1.38 14.12
N ASP A 98 -14.31 -2.65 14.50
CA ASP A 98 -13.46 -3.70 13.92
C ASP A 98 -13.80 -3.96 12.45
N ILE A 99 -15.09 -3.99 12.08
CA ILE A 99 -15.52 -4.12 10.69
C ILE A 99 -15.03 -2.91 9.87
N ASN A 100 -15.19 -1.69 10.39
CA ASN A 100 -14.71 -0.49 9.71
C ASN A 100 -13.18 -0.52 9.55
N LEU A 101 -12.44 -0.92 10.59
CA LEU A 101 -10.99 -1.05 10.52
C LEU A 101 -10.59 -2.09 9.46
N GLN A 102 -11.22 -3.27 9.43
CA GLN A 102 -10.88 -4.29 8.44
C GLN A 102 -11.19 -3.85 7.00
N LEU A 103 -12.35 -3.21 6.78
CA LEU A 103 -12.75 -2.74 5.47
C LEU A 103 -11.86 -1.60 4.96
N THR A 104 -11.45 -0.69 5.85
CA THR A 104 -10.61 0.47 5.50
C THR A 104 -9.10 0.18 5.54
N SER A 105 -8.65 -0.88 6.21
CA SER A 105 -7.22 -1.22 6.29
C SER A 105 -6.65 -1.80 4.99
N ARG A 106 -7.50 -2.37 4.12
CA ARG A 106 -7.07 -2.98 2.85
C ARG A 106 -7.87 -2.43 1.66
N PRO A 107 -7.66 -1.16 1.27
CA PRO A 107 -8.39 -0.55 0.16
C PRO A 107 -8.18 -1.26 -1.19
N GLN A 108 -7.07 -2.00 -1.36
CA GLN A 108 -6.81 -2.79 -2.58
C GLN A 108 -7.88 -3.85 -2.86
N ALA A 109 -8.40 -4.52 -1.82
CA ALA A 109 -9.42 -5.53 -2.00
C ALA A 109 -10.72 -4.92 -2.56
N GLY A 110 -11.13 -3.76 -2.05
CA GLY A 110 -12.32 -3.05 -2.54
C GLY A 110 -12.16 -2.49 -3.96
N LEU A 111 -10.95 -2.04 -4.33
CA LEU A 111 -10.66 -1.57 -5.69
C LEU A 111 -10.68 -2.68 -6.75
N ILE A 112 -10.49 -3.95 -6.35
CA ILE A 112 -10.58 -5.09 -7.26
C ILE A 112 -12.01 -5.65 -7.27
N ALA A 113 -12.57 -5.88 -6.08
CA ALA A 113 -13.88 -6.49 -5.93
C ALA A 113 -15.02 -5.60 -6.45
N GLY A 114 -14.96 -4.29 -6.21
CA GLY A 114 -16.00 -3.35 -6.63
C GLY A 114 -16.26 -3.33 -8.14
N PRO A 115 -15.22 -3.10 -8.99
CA PRO A 115 -15.36 -3.19 -10.44
C PRO A 115 -15.78 -4.58 -10.93
N MET A 116 -15.28 -5.65 -10.30
CA MET A 116 -15.69 -7.01 -10.64
C MET A 116 -17.20 -7.24 -10.43
N LEU A 117 -17.76 -6.73 -9.32
CA LEU A 117 -19.21 -6.79 -9.06
C LEU A 117 -20.01 -5.95 -10.07
N ILE A 118 -19.49 -4.79 -10.48
CA ILE A 118 -20.14 -3.96 -11.51
C ILE A 118 -20.20 -4.72 -12.85
N ILE A 119 -19.08 -5.33 -13.26
CA ILE A 119 -19.01 -6.14 -14.48
C ILE A 119 -19.99 -7.32 -14.40
N LEU A 120 -20.03 -8.00 -13.26
CA LEU A 120 -20.96 -9.12 -13.04
C LEU A 120 -22.43 -8.67 -13.09
N GLY A 121 -22.74 -7.48 -12.56
CA GLY A 121 -24.08 -6.91 -12.58
C GLY A 121 -24.56 -6.48 -13.97
N LEU A 122 -23.67 -6.32 -14.94
CA LEU A 122 -24.02 -6.02 -16.33
C LEU A 122 -24.40 -7.28 -17.13
N ILE A 123 -24.20 -8.47 -16.57
CA ILE A 123 -24.57 -9.74 -17.22
C ILE A 123 -26.10 -9.90 -17.19
N PRO A 124 -26.75 -10.12 -18.35
CA PRO A 124 -28.19 -10.34 -18.40
C PRO A 124 -28.58 -11.63 -17.67
N GLY A 125 -29.64 -11.56 -16.87
CA GLY A 125 -30.12 -12.68 -16.05
C GLY A 125 -29.68 -12.64 -14.57
N ILE A 126 -28.80 -11.70 -14.19
CA ILE A 126 -28.41 -11.43 -12.80
C ILE A 126 -29.13 -10.17 -12.32
N PRO A 127 -29.56 -10.07 -11.05
CA PRO A 127 -30.14 -8.84 -10.51
C PRO A 127 -29.11 -7.70 -10.53
N ALA A 128 -29.13 -6.88 -11.57
CA ALA A 128 -28.14 -5.83 -11.80
C ALA A 128 -28.08 -4.80 -10.64
N LEU A 129 -29.23 -4.46 -10.07
CA LEU A 129 -29.36 -3.35 -9.12
C LEU A 129 -28.58 -3.58 -7.81
N PRO A 130 -28.67 -4.75 -7.13
CA PRO A 130 -27.80 -5.08 -5.99
C PRO A 130 -26.30 -5.08 -6.32
N PHE A 131 -25.91 -5.67 -7.45
CA PHE A 131 -24.49 -5.78 -7.81
C PHE A 131 -23.87 -4.44 -8.16
N LEU A 132 -24.59 -3.60 -8.91
CA LEU A 132 -24.15 -2.24 -9.25
C LEU A 132 -24.07 -1.36 -8.00
N THR A 133 -25.07 -1.38 -7.12
CA THR A 133 -25.07 -0.57 -5.90
C THR A 133 -23.92 -0.94 -4.95
N ILE A 134 -23.75 -2.24 -4.67
CA ILE A 134 -22.67 -2.73 -3.81
C ILE A 134 -21.31 -2.48 -4.47
N GLY A 135 -21.18 -2.78 -5.76
CA GLY A 135 -19.94 -2.59 -6.51
C GLY A 135 -19.50 -1.14 -6.56
N PHE A 136 -20.43 -0.20 -6.81
CA PHE A 136 -20.14 1.22 -6.80
C PHE A 136 -19.77 1.70 -5.38
N ALA A 137 -20.54 1.32 -4.36
CA ALA A 137 -20.27 1.70 -2.98
C ALA A 137 -18.87 1.23 -2.52
N LEU A 138 -18.50 -0.03 -2.81
CA LEU A 138 -17.19 -0.58 -2.49
C LEU A 138 -16.06 0.15 -3.23
N THR A 139 -16.24 0.38 -4.53
CA THR A 139 -15.24 1.07 -5.35
C THR A 139 -15.01 2.50 -4.84
N THR A 140 -16.09 3.24 -4.60
CA THR A 140 -16.04 4.61 -4.07
C THR A 140 -15.39 4.65 -2.70
N LEU A 141 -15.81 3.80 -1.76
CA LEU A 141 -15.23 3.74 -0.42
C LEU A 141 -13.73 3.42 -0.46
N ALA A 142 -13.33 2.42 -1.23
CA ALA A 142 -11.93 2.02 -1.36
C ALA A 142 -11.07 3.12 -1.99
N PHE A 143 -11.61 3.83 -2.99
CA PHE A 143 -10.95 4.96 -3.61
C PHE A 143 -10.76 6.12 -2.63
N LEU A 144 -11.80 6.48 -1.86
CA LEU A 144 -11.72 7.52 -0.83
C LEU A 144 -10.66 7.18 0.22
N VAL A 145 -10.69 5.96 0.77
CA VAL A 145 -9.73 5.50 1.78
C VAL A 145 -8.30 5.57 1.25
N ARG A 146 -8.05 5.12 0.00
CA ARG A 146 -6.73 5.23 -0.63
C ARG A 146 -6.30 6.69 -0.78
N PHE A 147 -7.19 7.57 -1.21
CA PHE A 147 -6.91 8.99 -1.38
C PHE A 147 -6.53 9.67 -0.06
N PHE A 148 -7.26 9.41 1.03
CA PHE A 148 -6.95 9.95 2.34
C PHE A 148 -5.65 9.38 2.93
N ASN A 149 -5.39 8.08 2.77
CA ASN A 149 -4.15 7.47 3.25
C ASN A 149 -2.93 8.01 2.51
N GLN A 150 -2.99 8.14 1.18
CA GLN A 150 -1.89 8.74 0.41
C GLN A 150 -1.62 10.19 0.81
N ARG A 151 -2.68 10.98 1.09
CA ARG A 151 -2.52 12.36 1.57
C ARG A 151 -1.85 12.42 2.95
N ARG A 152 -2.21 11.53 3.87
CA ARG A 152 -1.56 11.44 5.19
C ARG A 152 -0.09 11.04 5.06
N GLU A 153 0.22 10.00 4.28
CA GLU A 153 1.60 9.61 4.02
C GLU A 153 2.42 10.73 3.37
N THR A 154 1.82 11.49 2.45
CA THR A 154 2.51 12.63 1.81
C THR A 154 2.73 13.78 2.79
N ALA A 155 1.76 14.06 3.67
CA ALA A 155 1.90 15.09 4.70
C ALA A 155 2.94 14.70 5.76
N GLU A 156 2.95 13.44 6.20
CA GLU A 156 3.93 12.90 7.14
C GLU A 156 5.34 12.90 6.53
N LYS A 157 5.49 12.54 5.26
CA LYS A 157 6.77 12.66 4.54
C LYS A 157 7.25 14.11 4.44
N LYS A 158 6.35 15.06 4.19
CA LYS A 158 6.70 16.49 4.16
C LYS A 158 7.18 16.99 5.52
N LEU A 159 6.48 16.63 6.60
CA LEU A 159 6.86 16.97 7.98
C LEU A 159 8.22 16.37 8.36
N GLN A 160 8.48 15.12 7.98
CA GLN A 160 9.80 14.48 8.19
C GLN A 160 10.92 15.17 7.40
N ILE A 161 10.64 15.62 6.17
CA ILE A 161 11.62 16.38 5.38
C ILE A 161 11.89 17.75 6.02
N GLU A 162 10.87 18.40 6.58
CA GLU A 162 10.98 19.70 7.24
C GLU A 162 11.74 19.62 8.57
N GLU A 163 11.53 18.58 9.39
CA GLU A 163 12.33 18.30 10.60
C GLU A 163 13.76 17.83 10.28
N SER A 164 14.02 17.32 9.06
CA SER A 164 15.36 16.87 8.66
C SER A 164 16.26 18.00 8.12
N LYS A 165 15.75 19.22 7.97
CA LYS A 165 16.63 20.37 7.76
C LYS A 165 17.46 20.57 9.03
N PRO A 166 18.80 20.54 8.95
CA PRO A 166 19.62 20.89 10.10
C PRO A 166 19.25 22.32 10.50
N GLU A 167 18.79 22.53 11.73
CA GLU A 167 18.84 23.86 12.33
C GLU A 167 20.29 24.33 12.24
N GLU A 168 20.54 25.46 11.57
CA GLU A 168 21.86 26.08 11.50
C GLU A 168 22.29 26.43 12.93
N ARG A 169 23.14 25.59 13.53
CA ARG A 169 23.64 25.81 14.88
C ARG A 169 24.72 26.88 14.81
N PRO A 170 24.74 27.87 15.71
CA PRO A 170 25.83 28.85 15.80
C PRO A 170 27.24 28.20 15.90
N GLU A 171 27.29 26.97 16.41
CA GLU A 171 28.48 26.12 16.53
C GLU A 171 29.08 25.70 15.17
N ASP A 172 28.29 25.65 14.09
CA ASP A 172 28.78 25.28 12.76
C ASP A 172 29.65 26.39 12.13
N TYR A 173 29.56 27.63 12.63
CA TYR A 173 30.46 28.73 12.26
C TYR A 173 31.85 28.64 12.93
N LEU A 174 32.00 27.81 13.97
CA LEU A 174 33.28 27.60 14.67
C LEU A 174 34.10 26.43 14.08
N ARG A 175 33.54 25.68 13.12
CA ARG A 175 34.25 24.59 12.44
C ARG A 175 35.06 25.17 11.30
N VAL A 176 36.38 25.11 11.42
CA VAL A 176 37.29 25.49 10.35
C VAL A 176 37.20 24.43 9.25
N ASP A 177 36.80 24.84 8.04
CA ASP A 177 36.75 23.93 6.91
C ASP A 177 38.18 23.50 6.52
N LEU A 178 38.34 22.24 6.14
CA LEU A 178 39.65 21.65 5.85
C LEU A 178 40.29 22.28 4.60
N LEU A 179 39.48 22.66 3.62
CA LEU A 179 39.90 23.26 2.36
C LEU A 179 38.84 24.25 1.88
N GLU A 180 39.23 25.51 1.74
CA GLU A 180 38.37 26.61 1.28
C GLU A 180 38.97 27.26 0.03
N ALA A 181 38.11 27.67 -0.89
CA ALA A 181 38.46 28.52 -2.02
C ALA A 181 37.63 29.81 -1.92
N GLU A 182 38.29 30.90 -1.54
CA GLU A 182 37.70 32.21 -1.51
C GLU A 182 37.90 32.92 -2.85
N ILE A 183 36.86 33.56 -3.35
CA ILE A 183 36.89 34.25 -4.63
C ILE A 183 36.39 35.69 -4.49
N GLY A 184 37.00 36.60 -5.24
CA GLY A 184 36.50 37.95 -5.46
C GLY A 184 35.20 37.94 -6.25
N TYR A 185 34.44 39.02 -6.14
CA TYR A 185 33.08 39.10 -6.69
C TYR A 185 33.02 38.96 -8.23
N GLN A 186 34.08 39.30 -8.99
CA GLN A 186 34.07 39.16 -10.46
C GLN A 186 34.25 37.71 -10.92
N LEU A 187 34.66 36.81 -10.02
CA LEU A 187 34.85 35.40 -10.31
C LEU A 187 33.62 34.55 -9.93
N VAL A 188 32.59 35.14 -9.29
CA VAL A 188 31.35 34.45 -8.89
C VAL A 188 30.64 33.76 -10.06
N PRO A 189 30.55 34.36 -11.27
CA PRO A 189 29.93 33.70 -12.43
C PRO A 189 30.59 32.37 -12.83
N LEU A 190 31.88 32.17 -12.50
CA LEU A 190 32.60 30.92 -12.78
C LEU A 190 32.15 29.76 -11.87
N VAL A 191 31.44 30.05 -10.78
CA VAL A 191 30.94 29.06 -9.81
C VAL A 191 29.49 28.68 -10.09
N ASP A 192 28.67 29.61 -10.57
CA ASP A 192 27.26 29.35 -10.84
C ASP A 192 27.07 28.63 -12.18
N ALA A 193 26.66 27.37 -12.11
CA ALA A 193 26.34 26.56 -13.28
C ALA A 193 25.21 27.16 -14.14
N LYS A 194 24.35 28.02 -13.58
CA LYS A 194 23.31 28.73 -14.34
C LYS A 194 23.86 29.87 -15.20
N GLU A 195 24.98 30.44 -14.81
CA GLU A 195 25.67 31.51 -15.56
C GLU A 195 26.75 30.97 -16.51
N GLY A 196 26.86 29.63 -16.63
CA GLY A 196 27.84 28.97 -17.48
C GLY A 196 29.19 28.70 -16.82
N GLY A 197 29.29 28.85 -15.49
CA GLY A 197 30.47 28.49 -14.71
C GLY A 197 30.69 26.98 -14.58
N ASP A 198 31.95 26.55 -14.61
CA ASP A 198 32.34 25.13 -14.53
C ASP A 198 33.24 24.80 -13.32
N LEU A 199 33.47 25.76 -12.41
CA LEU A 199 34.45 25.60 -11.31
C LEU A 199 34.12 24.43 -10.39
N ILE A 200 32.85 24.26 -10.01
CA ILE A 200 32.41 23.16 -9.14
C ILE A 200 32.67 21.80 -9.80
N GLU A 201 32.40 21.68 -11.10
CA GLU A 201 32.65 20.45 -11.85
C GLU A 201 34.14 20.15 -11.97
N ARG A 202 34.96 21.18 -12.24
CA ARG A 202 36.43 21.08 -12.27
C ARG A 202 37.00 20.64 -10.93
N ILE A 203 36.50 21.17 -9.81
CA ILE A 203 36.90 20.74 -8.47
C ILE A 203 36.62 19.25 -8.29
N VAL A 204 35.44 18.75 -8.70
CA VAL A 204 35.13 17.32 -8.63
C VAL A 204 36.09 16.49 -9.48
N GLN A 205 36.46 16.96 -10.67
CA GLN A 205 37.44 16.29 -11.53
C GLN A 205 38.83 16.25 -10.90
N ILE A 206 39.32 17.36 -10.36
CA ILE A 206 40.62 17.44 -9.67
C ILE A 206 40.66 16.46 -8.49
N ARG A 207 39.59 16.38 -7.70
CA ARG A 207 39.50 15.43 -6.58
C ARG A 207 39.57 13.97 -7.05
N LYS A 208 38.96 13.64 -8.20
CA LYS A 208 39.03 12.30 -8.80
C LYS A 208 40.46 11.98 -9.27
N VAL A 209 41.10 12.91 -9.98
CA VAL A 209 42.49 12.74 -10.44
C VAL A 209 43.43 12.58 -9.25
N ALA A 210 43.30 13.43 -8.23
CA ALA A 210 44.08 13.32 -6.99
C ALA A 210 43.93 11.95 -6.31
N ALA A 211 42.71 11.41 -6.26
CA ALA A 211 42.48 10.08 -5.71
C ALA A 211 43.11 8.95 -6.55
N MET A 212 43.09 9.06 -7.88
CA MET A 212 43.63 8.03 -8.77
C MET A 212 45.15 8.08 -8.89
N GLU A 213 45.74 9.27 -9.00
CA GLU A 213 47.18 9.44 -9.25
C GLU A 213 48.00 9.54 -7.97
N MET A 214 47.47 10.21 -6.94
CA MET A 214 48.20 10.47 -5.69
C MET A 214 47.75 9.57 -4.53
N GLY A 215 46.69 8.77 -4.71
CA GLY A 215 46.27 7.74 -3.76
C GLY A 215 45.59 8.25 -2.48
N PHE A 216 45.16 9.53 -2.43
CA PHE A 216 44.44 10.08 -1.29
C PHE A 216 43.18 10.85 -1.72
N ILE A 217 42.16 10.84 -0.85
CA ILE A 217 40.89 11.52 -1.10
C ILE A 217 40.98 12.95 -0.57
N VAL A 218 40.96 13.93 -1.47
CA VAL A 218 40.87 15.36 -1.12
C VAL A 218 39.51 15.62 -0.44
N PRO A 219 39.46 16.30 0.72
CA PRO A 219 38.20 16.64 1.39
C PRO A 219 37.32 17.55 0.51
N PRO A 220 36.02 17.68 0.82
CA PRO A 220 35.16 18.61 0.09
C PRO A 220 35.69 20.04 0.19
N VAL A 221 35.79 20.72 -0.96
CA VAL A 221 36.26 22.12 -1.06
C VAL A 221 35.05 23.03 -0.90
N ARG A 222 35.08 23.92 0.08
CA ARG A 222 34.03 24.93 0.23
C ARG A 222 34.41 26.19 -0.54
N VAL A 223 33.59 26.57 -1.52
CA VAL A 223 33.78 27.81 -2.29
C VAL A 223 32.97 28.92 -1.62
N ARG A 224 33.59 30.06 -1.36
CA ARG A 224 32.95 31.23 -0.71
C ARG A 224 33.35 32.51 -1.44
N ASP A 225 32.42 33.43 -1.57
CA ASP A 225 32.75 34.80 -1.96
C ASP A 225 33.38 35.54 -0.78
N ASN A 226 34.42 36.33 -1.05
CA ASN A 226 35.04 37.20 -0.07
C ASN A 226 35.19 38.61 -0.63
N ILE A 227 34.41 39.54 -0.07
CA ILE A 227 34.38 40.95 -0.46
C ILE A 227 35.69 41.68 -0.10
N GLN A 228 36.50 41.13 0.81
CA GLN A 228 37.79 41.69 1.19
C GLN A 228 38.90 41.42 0.17
N LEU A 229 38.71 40.44 -0.73
CA LEU A 229 39.63 40.17 -1.83
C LEU A 229 39.44 41.19 -2.95
N LYS A 230 40.48 41.41 -3.76
CA LYS A 230 40.32 42.21 -4.98
C LYS A 230 39.29 41.55 -5.93
N PRO A 231 38.66 42.32 -6.82
CA PRO A 231 37.60 41.83 -7.71
C PRO A 231 37.93 40.51 -8.43
N ASN A 232 39.17 40.40 -8.90
CA ASN A 232 39.71 39.33 -9.74
C ASN A 232 40.62 38.36 -8.98
N GLU A 233 40.69 38.47 -7.66
CA GLU A 233 41.60 37.67 -6.84
C GLU A 233 40.88 36.43 -6.29
N TYR A 234 41.62 35.33 -6.19
CA TYR A 234 41.20 34.13 -5.50
C TYR A 234 42.26 33.72 -4.48
N GLN A 235 41.81 33.08 -3.41
CA GLN A 235 42.65 32.60 -2.32
C GLN A 235 42.25 31.18 -1.94
N ILE A 236 43.22 30.29 -1.80
CA ILE A 236 43.01 28.93 -1.31
C ILE A 236 43.48 28.87 0.13
N LYS A 237 42.63 28.33 1.01
CA LYS A 237 42.94 28.11 2.43
C LYS A 237 42.89 26.64 2.79
N ILE A 238 43.82 26.19 3.61
CA ILE A 238 43.82 24.85 4.21
C ILE A 238 43.76 25.03 5.71
N LYS A 239 42.73 24.47 6.35
CA LYS A 239 42.49 24.62 7.80
C LYS A 239 42.53 26.10 8.26
N GLY A 240 41.97 27.00 7.46
CA GLY A 240 41.87 28.44 7.74
C GLY A 240 43.11 29.26 7.36
N ASP A 241 44.26 28.63 7.08
CA ASP A 241 45.48 29.33 6.68
C ASP A 241 45.53 29.49 5.15
N SER A 242 45.89 30.69 4.68
CA SER A 242 46.09 30.94 3.25
C SER A 242 47.37 30.25 2.75
N VAL A 243 47.20 29.38 1.76
CA VAL A 243 48.31 28.62 1.15
C VAL A 243 48.63 29.06 -0.27
N ALA A 244 47.67 29.67 -0.98
CA ALA A 244 47.86 30.20 -2.31
C ALA A 244 46.94 31.41 -2.56
N THR A 245 47.44 32.37 -3.32
CA THR A 245 46.71 33.54 -3.80
C THR A 245 47.04 33.77 -5.26
N GLY A 246 46.07 34.16 -6.07
CA GLY A 246 46.28 34.49 -7.47
C GLY A 246 45.23 35.44 -8.00
N GLU A 247 45.51 36.07 -9.13
CA GLU A 247 44.57 36.93 -9.83
C GLU A 247 44.20 36.27 -11.17
N LEU A 248 42.92 36.32 -11.53
CA LEU A 248 42.37 35.83 -12.79
C LEU A 248 41.73 36.98 -13.53
N GLN A 249 41.99 37.08 -14.84
CA GLN A 249 41.22 37.97 -15.71
C GLN A 249 40.11 37.12 -16.34
N PRO A 250 38.84 37.28 -15.88
CA PRO A 250 37.71 36.54 -16.43
C PRO A 250 37.41 36.90 -17.89
#